data_AF-A0A839SZQ4-F1
#
_entry.id   AF-A0A839SZQ4-F1
#
_cell.length_a   1.000
_cell.length_b   1.000
_cell.length_c   1.000
_cell.angle_alpha   90.00
_cell.angle_beta   90.00
_cell.angle_gamma   90.00
#
_symmetry.space_group_name_H-M   'P 1'
#
loop_
_entity.id
_entity.type
_entity.pdbx_description
1 polymer ?
#
loop_
_entity_poly.entity_id
_entity_poly.type
_entity_poly.pdbx_seq_one_letter_code
_entity_poly.pdbx_strand_id
1 'polypeptide(L)' 'MSKPSTTSHWRIPLVRELAIVLAIKLVILIAIKMIWFTEPTSPVNGSVRVNERLLGTIEPQSQPLRVDDEEPPK' A
#
# COMPACT_ATOMS: atom_id res chain seq x y z
N MET A 1 -47.04 -9.88 27.96
CA MET A 1 -45.90 -9.14 27.38
C MET A 1 -44.75 -10.13 27.17
N SER A 2 -44.66 -10.76 25.99
CA SER A 2 -43.65 -11.80 25.72
C SER A 2 -42.37 -11.14 25.20
N LYS A 3 -41.28 -11.25 25.96
CA LYS A 3 -39.97 -10.71 25.54
C LYS A 3 -39.41 -11.56 24.40
N PRO A 4 -38.87 -10.96 23.32
CA PRO A 4 -38.18 -11.72 22.29
C PRO A 4 -36.89 -12.31 22.88
N SER A 5 -36.77 -13.63 22.85
CA SER A 5 -35.53 -14.32 23.19
C SER A 5 -34.53 -14.12 22.07
N THR A 6 -33.51 -13.30 22.31
CA THR A 6 -32.38 -13.11 21.39
C THR A 6 -31.53 -14.37 21.40
N THR A 7 -31.73 -15.24 20.40
CA THR A 7 -30.92 -16.44 20.24
C THR A 7 -29.50 -16.03 19.86
N SER A 8 -28.56 -16.14 20.79
CA SER A 8 -27.15 -15.83 20.53
C SER A 8 -26.53 -16.89 19.63
N HIS A 9 -26.13 -16.49 18.42
CA HIS A 9 -25.48 -17.36 17.42
C HIS A 9 -24.18 -18.01 17.93
N TRP A 10 -23.58 -17.47 19.00
CA TRP A 10 -22.38 -18.00 19.65
C TRP A 10 -22.59 -19.29 20.45
N ARG A 11 -23.85 -19.65 20.74
CA ARG A 11 -24.17 -20.92 21.44
C ARG A 11 -24.12 -22.14 20.53
N ILE A 12 -24.06 -21.93 19.22
CA ILE A 12 -23.98 -23.01 18.24
C ILE A 12 -22.53 -23.53 18.26
N PRO A 13 -22.29 -24.81 18.57
CA PRO A 13 -20.93 -25.38 18.65
C PRO A 13 -20.14 -25.14 17.35
N LEU A 14 -20.82 -25.22 16.20
CA LEU A 14 -20.25 -24.94 14.88
C LEU A 14 -19.68 -23.51 14.75
N VAL A 15 -20.36 -22.49 15.29
CA VAL A 15 -19.90 -21.10 15.22
C VAL A 15 -18.65 -20.91 16.09
N ARG A 16 -18.60 -21.58 17.24
CA ARG A 16 -17.43 -21.55 18.13
C ARG A 16 -16.22 -22.23 17.47
N GLU A 17 -16.41 -23.40 16.86
CA GLU A 17 -15.35 -24.12 16.14
C GLU A 17 -14.84 -23.30 14.95
N LEU A 18 -15.75 -22.72 14.17
CA LEU A 18 -15.39 -21.84 13.07
C LEU A 18 -14.60 -20.61 13.53
N ALA A 19 -15.01 -19.99 14.64
CA ALA A 19 -14.31 -18.85 15.21
C ALA A 19 -12.87 -19.21 15.63
N ILE A 20 -12.66 -20.41 16.18
CA ILE A 20 -11.33 -20.92 16.54
C ILE A 20 -10.48 -21.12 15.30
N VAL A 21 -11.00 -21.78 14.26
CA VAL A 21 -10.29 -21.98 12.98
C VAL A 21 -9.94 -20.63 12.34
N LEU A 22 -10.87 -19.67 12.38
CA LEU A 22 -10.66 -18.33 11.86
C LEU A 22 -9.56 -17.58 12.65
N ALA A 23 -9.57 -17.69 13.97
CA ALA A 23 -8.55 -17.10 14.83
C ALA A 23 -7.16 -17.68 14.55
N ILE A 24 -7.04 -19.01 14.40
CA ILE A 24 -5.78 -19.67 14.02
C ILE A 24 -5.29 -19.13 12.68
N LYS A 25 -6.18 -19.04 11.69
CA LYS A 25 -5.83 -18.52 10.37
C LYS A 25 -5.35 -17.06 10.45
N LEU A 26 -6.00 -16.23 11.26
CA LEU A 26 -5.59 -14.84 11.48
C LEU A 26 -4.20 -14.76 12.11
N VAL A 27 -3.91 -15.58 13.13
CA VAL A 27 -2.60 -15.65 13.77
C VAL A 27 -1.51 -16.06 12.76
N ILE A 28 -1.78 -17.07 11.93
CA ILE A 28 -0.85 -17.50 10.87
C ILE A 28 -0.56 -16.36 9.90
N LEU A 29 -1.60 -15.64 9.44
CA LEU A 29 -1.43 -14.50 8.52
C LEU A 29 -0.60 -13.37 9.14
N ILE A 30 -0.83 -13.05 10.42
CA ILE A 30 -0.04 -12.04 11.13
C ILE A 30 1.41 -12.50 11.28
N ALA A 31 1.65 -13.76 11.65
CA ALA A 31 3.00 -14.31 11.79
C ALA A 31 3.79 -14.25 10.47
N ILE A 32 3.17 -14.68 9.36
CA ILE A 32 3.75 -14.57 8.03
C ILE A 32 4.03 -13.10 7.70
N LYS A 33 3.07 -12.20 7.96
CA LYS A 33 3.25 -10.75 7.75
C LYS A 33 4.47 -10.23 8.52
N MET A 34 4.63 -10.61 9.78
CA MET A 34 5.76 -10.16 10.59
C MET A 34 7.07 -10.69 10.03
N ILE A 35 7.17 -11.98 9.69
CA ILE A 35 8.41 -12.56 9.17
C ILE A 35 8.79 -11.97 7.80
N TRP A 36 7.81 -11.84 6.89
CA TRP A 36 8.06 -11.46 5.51
C TRP A 36 8.10 -9.94 5.28
N PHE A 37 7.49 -9.14 6.14
CA PHE A 37 7.48 -7.67 6.05
C PHE A 37 8.23 -6.99 7.19
N THR A 38 9.10 -7.73 7.91
CA THR A 38 10.02 -7.12 8.89
C THR A 38 11.14 -6.34 8.21
N GLU A 39 11.60 -6.75 7.03
CA GLU A 39 12.44 -5.88 6.20
C GLU A 39 11.59 -4.80 5.53
N PRO A 40 12.06 -3.54 5.46
CA PRO A 40 11.32 -2.47 4.81
C PRO A 40 11.15 -2.83 3.32
N THR A 41 9.99 -3.39 2.97
CA THR A 41 9.61 -3.65 1.57
C THR A 41 9.40 -2.35 0.78
N SER A 42 9.47 -1.20 1.46
CA SER A 42 9.56 0.10 0.82
C SER A 42 11.02 0.40 0.51
N PRO A 43 11.41 0.50 -0.78
CA PRO A 43 12.74 0.96 -1.13
C PRO A 43 12.97 2.34 -0.50
N VAL A 44 14.17 2.59 0.04
CA VAL A 44 14.56 3.84 0.73
C VAL A 44 14.12 5.11 -0.03
N ASN A 45 14.11 5.07 -1.37
CA ASN A 45 13.68 6.17 -2.24
C ASN A 45 12.53 5.79 -3.19
N GLY A 46 11.70 4.80 -2.82
CA GLY A 46 10.63 4.29 -3.69
C GLY A 46 9.61 5.35 -4.08
N SER A 47 9.17 6.17 -3.11
CA SER A 47 8.26 7.29 -3.34
C SER A 47 8.89 8.37 -4.22
N VAL A 48 10.16 8.70 -4.00
CA VAL A 48 10.91 9.70 -4.79
C VAL A 48 11.03 9.25 -6.25
N ARG A 49 11.43 7.99 -6.50
CA ARG A 49 11.57 7.41 -7.85
C ARG A 49 10.25 7.28 -8.61
N VAL A 50 9.13 7.18 -7.91
CA VAL A 50 7.78 7.15 -8.49
C VAL A 50 7.32 8.57 -8.79
N ASN A 51 7.59 9.50 -7.89
CA ASN A 51 7.29 10.93 -8.06
C ASN A 51 8.05 11.49 -9.28
N GLU A 52 9.35 11.24 -9.40
CA GLU A 52 10.17 11.60 -10.57
C GLU A 52 9.62 11.02 -11.89
N ARG A 53 8.99 9.83 -11.85
CA ARG A 53 8.47 9.15 -13.04
C ARG A 53 7.06 9.58 -13.42
N LEU A 54 6.22 9.88 -12.43
CA LEU A 54 4.80 10.23 -12.62
C LEU A 54 4.58 11.73 -12.81
N LEU A 55 5.33 12.56 -12.08
CA LEU A 55 5.23 14.02 -12.12
C LEU A 55 6.34 14.64 -12.98
N GLY A 56 7.27 13.82 -13.46
CA GLY A 56 8.53 14.28 -14.05
C GLY A 56 9.45 14.84 -12.96
N THR A 57 10.76 14.68 -13.14
CA THR A 57 11.70 15.58 -12.48
C THR A 57 11.28 16.99 -12.90
N ILE A 58 10.91 17.85 -11.94
CA ILE A 58 10.99 19.30 -12.16
C ILE A 58 12.49 19.57 -12.24
N GLU A 59 13.09 19.20 -13.36
CA GLU A 59 14.41 19.66 -13.71
C GLU A 59 14.17 21.13 -14.02
N PRO A 60 14.73 22.08 -13.23
CA PRO A 60 14.76 23.45 -13.70
C PRO A 60 15.42 23.37 -15.06
N GLN A 61 14.63 23.67 -16.09
CA GLN A 61 15.04 23.75 -17.48
C GLN A 61 16.16 24.79 -17.58
N SER A 62 17.39 24.40 -17.28
CA SER A 62 18.57 24.96 -17.91
C SER A 62 18.74 24.25 -19.25
N GLN A 63 17.71 24.36 -20.11
CA GLN A 63 18.00 24.45 -21.53
C GLN A 63 18.86 25.70 -21.66
N PRO A 64 20.14 25.60 -22.08
CA PRO A 64 20.81 26.78 -22.56
C PRO A 64 19.93 27.27 -23.70
N LEU A 65 19.36 28.45 -23.52
CA LEU A 65 18.64 29.21 -24.53
C LEU A 65 19.46 29.08 -25.81
N ARG A 66 19.02 28.23 -26.75
CA ARG A 66 19.60 28.15 -28.08
C ARG A 66 19.15 29.44 -28.74
N VAL A 67 19.94 30.49 -28.50
CA VAL A 67 19.86 31.74 -29.23
C VAL A 67 20.28 31.38 -30.65
N ASP A 68 19.29 31.04 -31.48
CA ASP A 68 19.42 31.09 -32.93
C ASP A 68 19.55 32.58 -33.28
N ASP A 69 20.77 33.10 -33.21
CA ASP A 69 21.14 34.34 -33.89
C ASP A 69 21.25 34.01 -35.39
N GLU A 70 20.18 34.28 -36.14
CA GLU A 70 20.27 34.72 -37.55
C GLU A 70 21.15 35.99 -37.58
N GLU A 71 22.27 36.08 -38.29
CA GLU A 71 22.49 36.36 -39.74
C GLU A 71 23.85 37.16 -39.82
N PRO A 72 24.42 37.59 -40.97
CA PRO A 72 24.66 37.01 -42.29
C PRO A 72 26.13 37.30 -42.78
N PRO A 73 26.45 37.46 -44.09
CA PRO A 73 27.52 36.76 -44.80
C PRO A 73 28.90 37.47 -44.85
N LYS A 74 29.93 36.74 -45.29
CA LYS A 74 31.02 37.31 -46.09
C LYS A 74 31.68 36.27 -46.99
#